data_AF-K0TBD0-F1
#
_entry.id   AF-K0TBD0-F1
#
_cell.length_a   1.000
_cell.length_b   1.000
_cell.length_c   1.000
_cell.angle_alpha   90.00
_cell.angle_beta   90.00
_cell.angle_gamma   90.00
#
_symmetry.space_group_name_H-M   'P 1'
#
loop_
_entity.id
_entity.type
_entity.pdbx_description
1 polymer ?
#
loop_
_entity_poly.entity_id
_entity_poly.type
_entity_poly.pdbx_seq_one_letter_code
_entity_poly.pdbx_strand_id
1 'polypeptide(L)'
;MPSKKKTRGRQNRAKKDATRTAELRTLWEPTILASDNRLDVLPSCEHNHELIGIQIPQDGTAVSLMNHIAGKGFFNRETCFSNESVMRTCYSLSHRFPGVREEDNEGALAIALLLRFLRNVFVRDSAIEGELWFHQHHENEAAICCMINLLELLGTYSDLTVVRRRTYKIGSRLWCGNRRDVVKFVAKRLPCTCLKKLHRAARKKLAKVSHCHGCEKRFPRSELFVCTGCMIVEYCSKDCQRADWSRHKKNCGYPEVMSQDLPSDYIFKSGLS
;
A
#
# COMPACT_ATOMS: atom_id res chain seq x y z
N MET A 1 -26.22 38.96 12.11
CA MET A 1 -24.96 38.62 12.81
C MET A 1 -25.03 37.20 13.37
N PRO A 2 -23.99 36.35 13.23
CA PRO A 2 -23.99 35.02 13.85
C PRO A 2 -24.03 35.14 15.38
N SER A 3 -24.94 34.41 16.03
CA SER A 3 -25.03 34.35 17.51
C SER A 3 -23.69 33.95 18.13
N LYS A 4 -23.26 34.66 19.20
CA LYS A 4 -22.03 34.35 19.98
C LYS A 4 -21.93 32.87 20.38
N LYS A 5 -23.06 32.19 20.60
CA LYS A 5 -23.14 30.76 20.93
C LYS A 5 -22.75 29.86 19.75
N LYS A 6 -23.14 30.23 18.51
CA LYS A 6 -22.73 29.52 17.28
C LYS A 6 -21.23 29.70 17.02
N THR A 7 -20.69 30.89 17.28
CA THR A 7 -19.25 31.17 17.11
C THR A 7 -18.39 30.38 18.09
N ARG A 8 -18.77 30.36 19.38
CA ARG A 8 -18.09 29.56 20.41
C ARG A 8 -18.16 28.05 20.14
N GLY A 9 -19.29 27.57 19.63
CA GLY A 9 -19.45 26.16 19.21
C GLY A 9 -18.53 25.77 18.05
N ARG A 10 -18.35 26.65 17.06
CA ARG A 10 -17.41 26.43 15.94
C ARG A 10 -15.96 26.41 16.42
N GLN A 11 -15.57 27.32 17.30
CA GLN A 11 -14.23 27.35 17.89
C GLN A 11 -13.92 26.08 18.69
N ASN A 12 -14.87 25.60 19.51
CA ASN A 12 -14.68 24.37 20.27
C ASN A 12 -14.54 23.13 19.37
N ARG A 13 -15.32 23.08 18.27
CA ARG A 13 -15.21 22.00 17.29
C ARG A 13 -13.86 22.03 16.58
N ALA A 14 -13.43 23.21 16.11
CA ALA A 14 -12.12 23.39 15.48
C ALA A 14 -10.98 22.99 16.40
N LYS A 15 -11.04 23.34 17.70
CA LYS A 15 -10.05 22.92 18.70
C LYS A 15 -10.00 21.40 18.86
N LYS A 16 -11.17 20.74 18.94
CA LYS A 16 -11.24 19.27 19.03
C LYS A 16 -10.70 18.58 17.77
N ASP A 17 -11.02 19.11 16.60
CA ASP A 17 -10.52 18.59 15.32
C ASP A 17 -9.00 18.77 15.20
N ALA A 18 -8.45 19.91 15.67
CA ALA A 18 -7.02 20.15 15.71
C ALA A 18 -6.30 19.18 16.68
N THR A 19 -6.84 18.96 17.88
CA THR A 19 -6.29 17.97 18.83
C THR A 19 -6.27 16.58 18.23
N ARG A 20 -7.38 16.12 17.63
CA ARG A 20 -7.44 14.82 16.96
C ARG A 20 -6.41 14.73 15.81
N THR A 21 -6.25 15.79 15.04
CA THR A 21 -5.28 15.82 13.93
C THR A 21 -3.85 15.69 14.45
N ALA A 22 -3.52 16.38 15.53
CA ALA A 22 -2.21 16.26 16.18
C ALA A 22 -1.97 14.83 16.70
N GLU A 23 -2.96 14.22 17.36
CA GLU A 23 -2.89 12.83 17.83
C GLU A 23 -2.68 11.84 16.68
N LEU A 24 -3.35 12.03 15.54
CA LEU A 24 -3.18 11.17 14.37
C LEU A 24 -1.79 11.32 13.74
N ARG A 25 -1.23 12.53 13.77
CA ARG A 25 0.10 12.83 13.21
C ARG A 25 1.22 12.12 13.98
N THR A 26 1.08 11.98 15.31
CA THR A 26 2.10 11.29 16.14
C THR A 26 2.25 9.80 15.81
N LEU A 27 1.24 9.18 15.16
CA LEU A 27 1.28 7.77 14.79
C LEU A 27 2.24 7.47 13.63
N TRP A 28 2.64 8.46 12.84
CA TRP A 28 3.46 8.24 11.65
C TRP A 28 4.64 9.20 11.51
N GLU A 29 4.49 10.47 11.88
CA GLU A 29 5.52 11.49 11.68
C GLU A 29 6.84 11.16 12.39
N PRO A 30 6.86 10.75 13.68
CA PRO A 30 8.11 10.38 14.35
C PRO A 30 8.81 9.21 13.67
N THR A 31 8.05 8.26 13.13
CA THR A 31 8.61 7.12 12.40
C THR A 31 9.24 7.55 11.08
N ILE A 32 8.67 8.54 10.38
CA ILE A 32 9.24 9.10 9.13
C ILE A 32 10.51 9.91 9.42
N LEU A 33 10.44 10.76 10.45
CA LEU A 33 11.51 11.69 10.84
C LEU A 33 12.64 11.02 11.62
N ALA A 34 12.44 9.81 12.13
CA ALA A 34 13.50 9.02 12.76
C ALA A 34 14.68 8.90 11.78
N SER A 35 15.71 9.72 12.02
CA SER A 35 17.00 9.64 11.36
C SER A 35 17.62 8.28 11.67
N ASP A 36 18.45 7.76 10.78
CA ASP A 36 19.21 6.53 11.03
C ASP A 36 20.12 6.61 12.29
N ASN A 37 20.28 7.79 12.90
CA ASN A 37 21.16 8.04 14.05
C ASN A 37 20.48 8.16 15.42
N ARG A 38 19.14 8.07 15.54
CA ARG A 38 18.44 8.28 16.84
C ARG A 38 17.91 7.02 17.51
N LEU A 39 18.10 5.87 16.89
CA LEU A 39 17.92 4.56 17.48
C LEU A 39 19.26 3.86 17.29
N ASP A 40 19.99 3.55 18.37
CA ASP A 40 21.28 2.82 18.37
C ASP A 40 21.21 1.41 17.71
N VAL A 41 20.06 1.07 17.13
CA VAL A 41 19.69 -0.20 16.51
C VAL A 41 19.61 -0.10 14.98
N LEU A 42 19.51 1.12 14.40
CA LEU A 42 19.43 1.31 12.95
C LEU A 42 20.83 1.55 12.36
N PRO A 43 21.30 0.77 11.39
CA PRO A 43 22.51 1.09 10.66
C PRO A 43 22.36 2.44 9.95
N SER A 44 23.36 3.31 10.08
CA SER A 44 23.42 4.56 9.30
C SER A 44 23.20 4.26 7.81
N CYS A 45 22.23 4.93 7.20
CA CYS A 45 21.95 4.78 5.78
C CYS A 45 22.22 6.10 5.08
N GLU A 46 23.46 6.27 4.60
CA GLU A 46 23.90 7.42 3.79
C GLU A 46 23.22 7.53 2.42
N HIS A 47 22.27 6.65 2.09
CA HIS A 47 21.79 6.46 0.72
C HIS A 47 20.27 6.63 0.62
N ASN A 48 19.82 7.89 0.52
CA ASN A 48 18.93 8.38 -0.54
C ASN A 48 18.86 9.92 -0.51
N HIS A 49 19.57 10.61 -1.42
CA HIS A 49 19.58 12.08 -1.50
C HIS A 49 18.18 12.69 -1.72
N GLU A 50 17.23 11.95 -2.29
CA GLU A 50 15.86 12.44 -2.56
C GLU A 50 14.94 12.48 -1.33
N LEU A 51 15.23 11.72 -0.27
CA LEU A 51 14.43 11.75 0.98
C LEU A 51 15.19 12.29 2.20
N ILE A 52 16.49 12.56 2.06
CA ILE A 52 17.24 13.32 3.06
C ILE A 52 16.67 14.73 3.04
N GLY A 53 15.99 15.10 4.13
CA GLY A 53 15.36 16.42 4.26
C GLY A 53 13.95 16.53 3.69
N ILE A 54 13.16 15.44 3.63
CA ILE A 54 11.70 15.57 3.46
C ILE A 54 11.19 16.61 4.48
N GLN A 55 10.68 17.72 3.95
CA GLN A 55 9.94 18.70 4.73
C GLN A 55 8.49 18.25 4.72
N ILE A 56 8.00 17.82 5.88
CA ILE A 56 6.60 17.42 6.04
C ILE A 56 5.80 18.70 6.28
N PRO A 57 4.91 19.13 5.36
CA PRO A 57 4.08 20.31 5.57
C PRO A 57 3.23 20.19 6.84
N GLN A 58 2.81 21.33 7.39
CA GLN A 58 1.88 21.33 8.53
C GLN A 58 0.49 20.83 8.11
N ASP A 59 0.04 21.27 6.95
CA ASP A 59 -1.21 20.92 6.30
C ASP A 59 -0.98 20.58 4.81
N GLY A 60 -2.01 20.04 4.16
CA GLY A 60 -1.92 19.55 2.78
C GLY A 60 -2.78 18.31 2.59
N THR A 61 -3.01 17.95 1.33
CA THR A 61 -3.85 16.79 0.99
C THR A 61 -3.13 15.49 1.33
N ALA A 62 -1.82 15.40 1.10
CA ALA A 62 -0.96 14.29 1.50
C ALA A 62 -0.95 14.09 3.01
N VAL A 63 -0.80 15.15 3.80
CA VAL A 63 -0.84 15.10 5.28
C VAL A 63 -2.23 14.66 5.76
N SER A 64 -3.29 15.16 5.13
CA SER A 64 -4.67 14.77 5.44
C SER A 64 -4.93 13.30 5.14
N LEU A 65 -4.39 12.78 4.03
CA LEU A 65 -4.42 11.36 3.68
C LEU A 65 -3.68 10.54 4.74
N MET A 66 -2.46 10.93 5.12
CA MET A 66 -1.68 10.24 6.16
C MET A 66 -2.44 10.17 7.48
N ASN A 67 -3.01 11.29 7.95
CA ASN A 67 -3.81 11.31 9.18
C ASN A 67 -5.07 10.43 9.06
N HIS A 68 -5.69 10.36 7.88
CA HIS A 68 -6.82 9.47 7.67
C HIS A 68 -6.42 7.99 7.73
N ILE A 69 -5.30 7.62 7.09
CA ILE A 69 -4.71 6.28 7.15
C ILE A 69 -4.37 5.91 8.60
N ALA A 70 -3.82 6.87 9.36
CA ALA A 70 -3.55 6.72 10.79
C ALA A 70 -4.84 6.44 11.58
N GLY A 71 -5.90 7.21 11.34
CA GLY A 71 -7.20 7.04 12.01
C GLY A 71 -7.94 5.76 11.62
N LYS A 72 -7.46 5.04 10.61
CA LYS A 72 -7.93 3.70 10.25
C LYS A 72 -7.17 2.57 10.94
N GLY A 73 -6.02 2.87 11.57
CA GLY A 73 -5.19 1.89 12.31
C GLY A 73 -4.05 1.26 11.50
N PHE A 74 -3.73 1.80 10.31
CA PHE A 74 -2.73 1.19 9.42
C PHE A 74 -1.31 1.29 9.98
N PHE A 75 -0.98 2.39 10.69
CA PHE A 75 0.39 2.65 11.14
C PHE A 75 0.74 2.00 12.48
N ASN A 76 -0.24 1.76 13.34
CA ASN A 76 -0.10 1.14 14.66
C ASN A 76 -0.52 -0.34 14.67
N ARG A 77 -0.77 -0.92 13.49
CA ARG A 77 -1.20 -2.31 13.30
C ARG A 77 -2.52 -2.69 14.02
N GLU A 78 -3.38 -1.71 14.28
CA GLU A 78 -4.68 -1.94 14.94
C GLU A 78 -5.77 -2.42 13.98
N THR A 79 -5.55 -2.31 12.67
CA THR A 79 -6.50 -2.82 11.68
C THR A 79 -6.20 -4.26 11.26
N CYS A 80 -7.27 -5.02 11.11
CA CYS A 80 -7.30 -6.31 10.42
C CYS A 80 -8.20 -6.16 9.18
N PHE A 81 -7.73 -6.61 8.01
CA PHE A 81 -8.52 -6.53 6.77
C PHE A 81 -8.73 -7.92 6.16
N SER A 82 -9.75 -8.06 5.33
CA SER A 82 -9.73 -9.05 4.25
C SER A 82 -9.18 -8.39 2.98
N ASN A 83 -8.67 -9.17 2.02
CA ASN A 83 -8.12 -8.64 0.75
C ASN A 83 -9.09 -7.69 0.02
N GLU A 84 -10.37 -8.09 -0.08
CA GLU A 84 -11.41 -7.27 -0.71
C GLU A 84 -11.63 -5.94 0.02
N SER A 85 -11.53 -5.96 1.35
CA SER A 85 -11.66 -4.78 2.21
C SER A 85 -10.51 -3.78 2.01
N VAL A 86 -9.27 -4.25 1.83
CA VAL A 86 -8.11 -3.38 1.56
C VAL A 86 -8.31 -2.59 0.28
N MET A 87 -8.64 -3.28 -0.82
CA MET A 87 -8.77 -2.59 -2.11
C MET A 87 -9.90 -1.57 -2.10
N ARG A 88 -11.05 -1.95 -1.53
CA ARG A 88 -12.16 -1.00 -1.35
C ARG A 88 -11.74 0.21 -0.51
N THR A 89 -10.95 -0.01 0.54
CA THR A 89 -10.43 1.06 1.39
C THR A 89 -9.46 1.96 0.61
N CYS A 90 -8.52 1.40 -0.16
CA CYS A 90 -7.61 2.19 -0.99
C CYS A 90 -8.35 3.08 -2.00
N TYR A 91 -9.33 2.54 -2.74
CA TYR A 91 -10.14 3.35 -3.66
C TYR A 91 -10.93 4.43 -2.94
N SER A 92 -11.61 4.08 -1.83
CA SER A 92 -12.37 5.04 -1.05
C SER A 92 -11.51 6.20 -0.55
N LEU A 93 -10.24 5.94 -0.22
CA LEU A 93 -9.31 6.99 0.20
C LEU A 93 -8.89 7.87 -0.97
N SER A 94 -8.54 7.29 -2.12
CA SER A 94 -8.19 8.06 -3.32
C SER A 94 -9.33 9.00 -3.77
N HIS A 95 -10.59 8.55 -3.68
CA HIS A 95 -11.74 9.40 -3.99
C HIS A 95 -12.01 10.50 -2.96
N ARG A 96 -11.66 10.26 -1.69
CA ARG A 96 -11.86 11.23 -0.61
C ARG A 96 -10.86 12.38 -0.66
N PHE A 97 -9.70 12.15 -1.26
CA PHE A 97 -8.60 13.10 -1.31
C PHE A 97 -8.19 13.37 -2.77
N PRO A 98 -9.02 14.08 -3.56
CA PRO A 98 -8.79 14.28 -4.99
C PRO A 98 -7.48 15.02 -5.27
N GLY A 99 -7.01 15.90 -4.38
CA GLY A 99 -5.72 16.58 -4.54
C GLY A 99 -4.52 15.63 -4.64
N VAL A 100 -4.56 14.43 -4.04
CA VAL A 100 -3.49 13.42 -4.20
C VAL A 100 -3.49 12.79 -5.59
N ARG A 101 -4.60 12.91 -6.33
CA ARG A 101 -4.76 12.45 -7.71
C ARG A 101 -4.53 13.56 -8.73
N GLU A 102 -4.93 14.78 -8.40
CA GLU A 102 -4.97 15.92 -9.32
C GLU A 102 -3.72 16.79 -9.23
N GLU A 103 -3.03 16.80 -8.09
CA GLU A 103 -1.84 17.60 -7.85
C GLU A 103 -0.61 16.68 -7.74
N ASP A 104 0.26 16.71 -8.75
CA ASP A 104 1.42 15.82 -8.87
C ASP A 104 2.35 15.89 -7.63
N ASN A 105 2.49 17.07 -7.04
CA ASN A 105 3.29 17.29 -5.83
C ASN A 105 2.71 16.59 -4.59
N GLU A 106 1.40 16.64 -4.39
CA GLU A 106 0.71 16.01 -3.26
C GLU A 106 0.71 14.48 -3.42
N GLY A 107 0.49 13.98 -4.64
CA GLY A 107 0.62 12.57 -4.99
C GLY A 107 2.03 12.02 -4.69
N ALA A 108 3.05 12.72 -5.20
CA ALA A 108 4.45 12.36 -4.98
C ALA A 108 4.83 12.43 -3.49
N LEU A 109 4.39 13.47 -2.77
CA LEU A 109 4.64 13.61 -1.33
C LEU A 109 3.99 12.47 -0.54
N ALA A 110 2.74 12.11 -0.81
CA ALA A 110 2.06 11.00 -0.16
C ALA A 110 2.82 9.67 -0.37
N ILE A 111 3.23 9.38 -1.62
CA ILE A 111 4.03 8.20 -1.94
C ILE A 111 5.35 8.21 -1.16
N ALA A 112 6.05 9.34 -1.13
CA ALA A 112 7.33 9.47 -0.44
C ALA A 112 7.20 9.26 1.08
N LEU A 113 6.16 9.82 1.70
CA LEU A 113 5.87 9.63 3.13
C LEU A 113 5.57 8.16 3.46
N LEU A 114 4.72 7.49 2.68
CA LEU A 114 4.36 6.08 2.88
C LEU A 114 5.58 5.16 2.69
N LEU A 115 6.41 5.41 1.67
CA LEU A 115 7.64 4.65 1.42
C LEU A 115 8.66 4.84 2.56
N ARG A 116 8.84 6.07 3.04
CA ARG A 116 9.75 6.37 4.15
C ARG A 116 9.29 5.70 5.45
N PHE A 117 7.99 5.75 5.74
CA PHE A 117 7.38 5.04 6.87
C PHE A 117 7.67 3.54 6.80
N LEU A 118 7.34 2.88 5.68
CA LEU A 118 7.56 1.43 5.51
C LEU A 118 9.03 1.06 5.63
N ARG A 119 9.93 1.86 5.06
CA ARG A 119 11.37 1.62 5.19
C ARG A 119 11.79 1.60 6.65
N ASN A 120 11.40 2.63 7.42
CA ASN A 120 11.82 2.77 8.81
C ASN A 120 11.21 1.67 9.68
N VAL A 121 9.93 1.34 9.48
CA VAL A 121 9.27 0.18 10.13
C VAL A 121 10.00 -1.12 9.81
N PHE A 122 10.27 -1.41 8.54
CA PHE A 122 10.93 -2.65 8.15
C PHE A 122 12.33 -2.80 8.74
N VAL A 123 13.15 -1.74 8.67
CA VAL A 123 14.52 -1.82 9.18
C VAL A 123 14.54 -1.91 10.70
N ARG A 124 13.74 -1.10 11.40
CA ARG A 124 13.65 -1.12 12.86
C ARG A 124 13.10 -2.45 13.38
N ASP A 125 11.94 -2.87 12.90
CA ASP A 125 11.24 -4.03 13.44
C ASP A 125 12.01 -5.32 13.11
N SER A 126 12.63 -5.42 11.93
CA SER A 126 13.49 -6.59 11.61
C SER A 126 14.76 -6.66 12.46
N ALA A 127 15.29 -5.53 12.91
CA ALA A 127 16.44 -5.50 13.82
C ALA A 127 16.06 -5.89 15.25
N ILE A 128 14.87 -5.47 15.73
CA ILE A 128 14.36 -5.79 17.07
C ILE A 128 13.93 -7.25 17.15
N GLU A 129 13.17 -7.73 16.17
CA GLU A 129 12.50 -9.04 16.23
C GLU A 129 13.32 -10.18 15.59
N GLY A 130 14.36 -9.84 14.82
CA GLY A 130 15.26 -10.81 14.20
C GLY A 130 14.56 -11.79 13.27
N GLU A 131 14.66 -13.09 13.57
CA GLU A 131 14.05 -14.16 12.75
C GLU A 131 12.52 -14.13 12.77
N LEU A 132 11.92 -13.77 13.90
CA LEU A 132 10.46 -13.80 14.06
C LEU A 132 9.76 -12.84 13.10
N TRP A 133 10.41 -11.71 12.78
CA TRP A 133 9.90 -10.69 11.86
C TRP A 133 9.46 -11.25 10.50
N PHE A 134 10.20 -12.24 9.97
CA PHE A 134 9.92 -12.82 8.65
C PHE A 134 8.61 -13.61 8.62
N HIS A 135 8.13 -14.08 9.77
CA HIS A 135 6.94 -14.91 9.92
C HIS A 135 5.74 -14.15 10.50
N GLN A 136 5.91 -12.89 10.91
CA GLN A 136 4.81 -12.05 11.38
C GLN A 136 3.82 -11.68 10.25
N HIS A 137 2.58 -11.39 10.66
CA HIS A 137 1.56 -10.81 9.80
C HIS A 137 2.05 -9.50 9.17
N HIS A 138 1.73 -9.29 7.89
CA HIS A 138 2.20 -8.16 7.07
C HIS A 138 1.05 -7.38 6.42
N GLU A 139 -0.17 -7.54 6.93
CA GLU A 139 -1.41 -7.06 6.31
C GLU A 139 -1.46 -5.53 6.20
N ASN A 140 -1.09 -4.83 7.27
CA ASN A 140 -1.07 -3.37 7.29
C ASN A 140 -0.02 -2.82 6.33
N GLU A 141 1.17 -3.43 6.29
CA GLU A 141 2.22 -3.01 5.35
C GLU A 141 1.88 -3.36 3.91
N ALA A 142 1.19 -4.48 3.67
CA ALA A 142 0.60 -4.78 2.37
C ALA A 142 -0.43 -3.73 1.96
N ALA A 143 -1.30 -3.29 2.87
CA ALA A 143 -2.30 -2.27 2.60
C ALA A 143 -1.68 -0.90 2.27
N ILE A 144 -0.61 -0.50 2.97
CA ILE A 144 0.18 0.69 2.65
C ILE A 144 0.85 0.53 1.27
N CYS A 145 1.42 -0.64 0.96
CA CYS A 145 1.97 -0.91 -0.38
C CYS A 145 0.90 -0.85 -1.48
N CYS A 146 -0.32 -1.32 -1.22
CA CYS A 146 -1.46 -1.19 -2.13
C CYS A 146 -1.82 0.28 -2.37
N MET A 147 -1.76 1.12 -1.32
CA MET A 147 -1.98 2.56 -1.45
C MET A 147 -0.94 3.20 -2.36
N ILE A 148 0.35 2.93 -2.11
CA ILE A 148 1.44 3.45 -2.96
C ILE A 148 1.22 3.06 -4.42
N ASN A 149 0.92 1.79 -4.68
CA ASN A 149 0.68 1.31 -6.04
C ASN A 149 -0.54 1.98 -6.70
N LEU A 150 -1.60 2.23 -5.94
CA LEU A 150 -2.78 2.94 -6.45
C LEU A 150 -2.43 4.38 -6.84
N LEU A 151 -1.72 5.10 -5.98
CA LEU A 151 -1.33 6.49 -6.25
C LEU A 151 -0.41 6.59 -7.47
N GLU A 152 0.58 5.71 -7.60
CA GLU A 152 1.46 5.64 -8.78
C GLU A 152 0.66 5.40 -10.07
N LEU A 153 -0.30 4.47 -10.04
CA LEU A 153 -1.13 4.16 -11.21
C LEU A 153 -2.08 5.32 -11.56
N LEU A 154 -2.62 6.02 -10.56
CA LEU A 154 -3.46 7.20 -10.78
C LEU A 154 -2.68 8.37 -11.40
N GLY A 155 -1.39 8.53 -11.06
CA GLY A 155 -0.51 9.49 -11.71
C GLY A 155 -0.02 9.07 -13.11
N THR A 156 -0.17 7.79 -13.47
CA THR A 156 0.30 7.25 -14.77
C THR A 156 -0.83 7.07 -15.78
N TYR A 157 -2.00 6.58 -15.35
CA TYR A 157 -3.08 6.16 -16.23
C TYR A 157 -4.36 6.96 -15.96
N SER A 158 -4.95 7.51 -17.02
CA SER A 158 -6.25 8.19 -16.94
C SER A 158 -7.41 7.21 -16.85
N ASP A 159 -7.29 6.03 -17.48
CA ASP A 159 -8.32 5.00 -17.50
C ASP A 159 -8.39 4.24 -16.17
N LEU A 160 -9.48 4.46 -15.44
CA LEU A 160 -9.70 3.84 -14.13
C LEU A 160 -9.87 2.31 -14.20
N THR A 161 -10.22 1.73 -15.34
CA THR A 161 -10.28 0.26 -15.52
C THR A 161 -8.88 -0.32 -15.50
N VAL A 162 -7.92 0.33 -16.17
CA VAL A 162 -6.50 -0.05 -16.15
C VAL A 162 -5.94 0.06 -14.73
N VAL A 163 -6.16 1.21 -14.08
CA VAL A 163 -5.77 1.44 -12.67
C VAL A 163 -6.37 0.35 -11.78
N ARG A 164 -7.65 0.05 -11.95
CA ARG A 164 -8.37 -0.93 -11.13
C ARG A 164 -7.76 -2.32 -11.21
N ARG A 165 -7.58 -2.79 -12.44
CA ARG A 165 -7.06 -4.13 -12.72
C ARG A 165 -5.62 -4.29 -12.25
N ARG A 166 -4.76 -3.30 -12.52
CA ARG A 166 -3.34 -3.35 -12.15
C ARG A 166 -3.13 -3.26 -10.65
N THR A 167 -3.90 -2.40 -9.99
CA THR A 167 -3.91 -2.34 -8.53
C THR A 167 -4.35 -3.68 -7.97
N TYR A 168 -5.45 -4.27 -8.45
CA TYR A 168 -5.91 -5.59 -7.99
C TYR A 168 -4.83 -6.68 -8.14
N LYS A 169 -4.13 -6.71 -9.27
CA LYS A 169 -3.02 -7.64 -9.50
C LYS A 169 -1.90 -7.50 -8.48
N ILE A 170 -1.46 -6.27 -8.23
CA ILE A 170 -0.36 -6.02 -7.28
C ILE A 170 -0.83 -6.25 -5.85
N GLY A 171 -2.02 -5.78 -5.48
CA GLY A 171 -2.57 -5.97 -4.14
C GLY A 171 -2.81 -7.44 -3.80
N SER A 172 -3.33 -8.23 -4.74
CA SER A 172 -3.45 -9.69 -4.57
C SER A 172 -2.09 -10.33 -4.27
N ARG A 173 -1.02 -9.95 -4.99
CA ARG A 173 0.35 -10.46 -4.73
C ARG A 173 0.90 -10.05 -3.38
N LEU A 174 0.64 -8.83 -2.93
CA LEU A 174 1.12 -8.31 -1.64
C LEU A 174 0.35 -8.96 -0.49
N TRP A 175 -0.97 -9.07 -0.62
CA TRP A 175 -1.86 -9.62 0.39
C TRP A 175 -1.69 -11.14 0.55
N CYS A 176 -1.78 -11.87 -0.55
CA CYS A 176 -1.68 -13.33 -0.54
C CYS A 176 -0.24 -13.82 -0.35
N GLY A 177 0.76 -12.94 -0.52
CA GLY A 177 2.17 -13.23 -0.33
C GLY A 177 2.62 -13.26 1.13
N ASN A 178 3.88 -12.89 1.34
CA ASN A 178 4.47 -12.76 2.68
C ASN A 178 5.41 -11.55 2.76
N ARG A 179 6.13 -11.39 3.88
CA ARG A 179 7.13 -10.32 4.10
C ARG A 179 8.12 -10.14 2.94
N ARG A 180 8.48 -11.22 2.22
CA ARG A 180 9.34 -11.15 1.03
C ARG A 180 8.76 -10.28 -0.08
N ASP A 181 7.45 -10.38 -0.32
CA ASP A 181 6.79 -9.66 -1.42
C ASP A 181 6.66 -8.17 -1.10
N VAL A 182 6.29 -7.80 0.14
CA VAL A 182 6.20 -6.39 0.57
C VAL A 182 7.57 -5.72 0.64
N VAL A 183 8.61 -6.40 1.16
CA VAL A 183 9.97 -5.84 1.17
C VAL A 183 10.49 -5.64 -0.24
N LYS A 184 10.25 -6.60 -1.14
CA LYS A 184 10.61 -6.46 -2.56
C LYS A 184 9.92 -5.25 -3.19
N PHE A 185 8.65 -5.02 -2.87
CA PHE A 185 7.88 -3.90 -3.40
C PHE A 185 8.50 -2.56 -2.99
N VAL A 186 8.82 -2.38 -1.70
CA VAL A 186 9.40 -1.15 -1.18
C VAL A 186 10.85 -0.98 -1.67
N ALA A 187 11.67 -2.04 -1.64
CA ALA A 187 13.07 -1.99 -2.07
C ALA A 187 13.25 -1.63 -3.56
N LYS A 188 12.23 -1.83 -4.38
CA LYS A 188 12.22 -1.42 -5.80
C LYS A 188 11.93 0.08 -6.00
N ARG A 189 11.18 0.69 -5.08
CA ARG A 189 10.75 2.09 -5.14
C ARG A 189 11.65 3.02 -4.34
N LEU A 190 12.31 2.46 -3.34
CA LEU A 190 13.23 3.19 -2.49
C LEU A 190 14.61 2.54 -2.51
N PRO A 191 15.57 3.08 -3.29
CA PRO A 191 16.90 2.50 -3.43
C PRO A 191 17.74 2.71 -2.16
N CYS A 192 17.52 1.85 -1.17
CA CYS A 192 18.22 1.88 0.11
C CYS A 192 19.01 0.58 0.32
N THR A 193 20.27 0.68 0.76
CA THR A 193 21.11 -0.51 1.02
C THR A 193 20.54 -1.39 2.12
N CYS A 194 19.91 -0.81 3.15
CA CYS A 194 19.22 -1.55 4.21
C CYS A 194 18.07 -2.40 3.65
N LEU A 195 17.23 -1.82 2.79
CA LEU A 195 16.14 -2.55 2.13
C LEU A 195 16.67 -3.61 1.15
N LYS A 196 17.77 -3.35 0.44
CA LYS A 196 18.41 -4.35 -0.43
C LYS A 196 18.93 -5.54 0.39
N LYS A 197 19.58 -5.29 1.54
CA LYS A 197 20.04 -6.34 2.47
C LYS A 197 18.85 -7.13 3.04
N LEU A 198 17.82 -6.43 3.52
CA LEU A 198 16.61 -7.06 4.07
C LEU A 198 15.86 -7.89 3.02
N HIS A 199 15.73 -7.39 1.78
CA HIS A 199 15.15 -8.15 0.68
C HIS A 199 15.98 -9.41 0.37
N ARG A 200 17.33 -9.33 0.40
CA ARG A 200 18.19 -10.50 0.23
C ARG A 200 17.98 -11.52 1.35
N ALA A 201 17.87 -11.08 2.61
CA ALA A 201 17.57 -11.95 3.74
C ALA A 201 16.19 -12.61 3.60
N ALA A 202 15.14 -11.84 3.30
CA ALA A 202 13.79 -12.36 3.07
C ALA A 202 13.74 -13.37 1.94
N ARG A 203 14.49 -13.17 0.83
CA ARG A 203 14.57 -14.14 -0.27
C ARG A 203 15.19 -15.47 0.14
N LYS A 204 16.14 -15.47 1.08
CA LYS A 204 16.80 -16.69 1.58
C LYS A 204 15.90 -17.46 2.55
N LYS A 205 15.18 -16.73 3.42
CA LYS A 205 14.39 -17.31 4.51
C LYS A 205 12.97 -17.71 4.12
N LEU A 206 12.37 -16.97 3.19
CA LEU A 206 10.96 -17.15 2.82
C LEU A 206 10.81 -17.66 1.39
N ALA A 207 10.12 -18.79 1.23
CA ALA A 207 9.62 -19.22 -0.07
C ALA A 207 8.62 -18.18 -0.63
N LYS A 208 8.45 -18.17 -1.96
CA LYS A 208 7.34 -17.44 -2.57
C LYS A 208 6.07 -18.25 -2.36
N VAL A 209 5.10 -17.68 -1.69
CA VAL A 209 3.81 -18.33 -1.41
C VAL A 209 2.67 -17.48 -1.93
N SER A 210 1.52 -18.11 -2.13
CA SER A 210 0.25 -17.43 -2.34
C SER A 210 -0.88 -18.32 -1.86
N HIS A 211 -2.13 -17.87 -2.01
CA HIS A 211 -3.31 -18.64 -1.63
C HIS A 211 -4.09 -19.05 -2.87
N CYS A 212 -4.66 -20.25 -2.84
CA CYS A 212 -5.63 -20.67 -3.83
C CYS A 212 -6.95 -19.90 -3.62
N HIS A 213 -7.49 -19.24 -4.65
CA HIS A 213 -8.76 -18.52 -4.54
C HIS A 213 -9.99 -19.44 -4.43
N GLY A 214 -9.84 -20.74 -4.71
CA GLY A 214 -10.89 -21.73 -4.55
C GLY A 214 -10.95 -22.34 -3.15
N CYS A 215 -9.82 -22.86 -2.64
CA CYS A 215 -9.78 -23.56 -1.35
C CYS A 215 -9.12 -22.76 -0.21
N GLU A 216 -8.67 -21.54 -0.47
CA GLU A 216 -8.10 -20.57 0.48
C GLU A 216 -6.83 -21.03 1.22
N LYS A 217 -6.32 -22.23 0.92
CA LYS A 217 -5.06 -22.75 1.46
C LYS A 217 -3.86 -22.05 0.83
N ARG A 218 -2.77 -21.95 1.61
CA ARG A 218 -1.45 -21.46 1.17
C ARG A 218 -0.68 -22.54 0.42
N PHE A 219 -0.05 -22.14 -0.68
CA PHE A 219 0.81 -23.00 -1.49
C PHE A 219 2.09 -22.24 -1.90
N PRO A 220 3.19 -22.95 -2.19
CA PRO A 220 4.28 -22.41 -2.98
C PRO A 220 3.74 -21.84 -4.29
N ARG A 221 4.14 -20.62 -4.66
CA ARG A 221 3.63 -19.95 -5.86
C ARG A 221 3.98 -20.71 -7.16
N SER A 222 4.99 -21.57 -7.12
CA SER A 222 5.35 -22.49 -8.21
C SER A 222 4.35 -23.62 -8.46
N GLU A 223 3.50 -23.92 -7.48
CA GLU A 223 2.48 -24.99 -7.55
C GLU A 223 1.09 -24.45 -7.90
N LEU A 224 0.96 -23.14 -8.07
CA LEU A 224 -0.30 -22.49 -8.39
C LEU A 224 -0.41 -22.17 -9.87
N PHE A 225 -1.61 -22.37 -10.41
CA PHE A 225 -1.99 -22.00 -11.76
C PHE A 225 -2.64 -20.63 -11.75
N VAL A 226 -2.14 -19.71 -12.57
CA VAL A 226 -2.74 -18.38 -12.75
C VAL A 226 -3.89 -18.49 -13.75
N CYS A 227 -5.03 -17.83 -13.45
CA CYS A 227 -6.11 -17.71 -14.41
C CYS A 227 -5.64 -16.98 -15.68
N THR A 228 -5.68 -17.66 -16.83
CA THR A 228 -5.26 -17.10 -18.12
C THR A 228 -6.15 -15.96 -18.61
N GLY A 229 -7.41 -15.91 -18.15
CA GLY A 229 -8.35 -14.86 -18.56
C GLY A 229 -8.04 -13.51 -17.92
N CYS A 230 -7.64 -13.45 -16.65
CA CYS A 230 -7.38 -12.18 -15.96
C CYS A 230 -5.92 -11.96 -15.59
N MET A 231 -5.11 -13.02 -15.51
CA MET A 231 -3.70 -12.99 -15.10
C MET A 231 -3.47 -12.49 -13.64
N ILE A 232 -4.48 -12.67 -12.77
CA ILE A 232 -4.48 -12.17 -11.39
C ILE A 232 -4.65 -13.28 -10.35
N VAL A 233 -5.79 -13.97 -10.38
CA VAL A 233 -6.12 -14.99 -9.37
C VAL A 233 -5.36 -16.29 -9.63
N GLU A 234 -5.04 -16.99 -8.56
CA GLU A 234 -4.20 -18.19 -8.55
C GLU A 234 -4.98 -19.37 -7.91
N TYR A 235 -4.82 -20.57 -8.45
CA TYR A 235 -5.53 -21.79 -8.05
C TYR A 235 -4.58 -22.98 -7.94
N CYS A 236 -4.77 -23.88 -6.98
CA CYS A 236 -3.98 -25.11 -6.89
C CYS A 236 -4.43 -26.21 -7.87
N SER A 237 -5.65 -26.10 -8.42
CA SER A 237 -6.17 -27.08 -9.38
C SER A 237 -7.26 -26.47 -10.28
N LYS A 238 -7.55 -27.13 -11.40
CA LYS A 238 -8.68 -26.79 -12.27
C LYS A 238 -10.01 -26.88 -11.54
N ASP A 239 -10.14 -27.78 -10.57
CA ASP A 239 -11.38 -27.94 -9.81
C ASP A 239 -11.61 -26.77 -8.85
N CYS A 240 -10.54 -26.27 -8.21
CA CYS A 240 -10.62 -25.03 -7.43
C CYS A 240 -11.00 -23.83 -8.30
N GLN A 241 -10.49 -23.75 -9.53
CA GLN A 241 -10.87 -22.70 -10.48
C GLN A 241 -12.35 -22.80 -10.87
N ARG A 242 -12.85 -24.01 -11.17
CA ARG A 242 -14.26 -24.24 -11.51
C ARG A 242 -15.20 -23.91 -10.36
N ALA A 243 -14.83 -24.29 -9.14
CA ALA A 243 -15.60 -24.00 -7.94
C ALA A 243 -15.73 -22.48 -7.68
N ASP A 244 -14.67 -21.72 -7.90
CA ASP A 244 -14.66 -20.25 -7.74
C ASP A 244 -15.29 -19.51 -8.94
N TRP A 245 -15.57 -20.18 -10.06
CA TRP A 245 -15.95 -19.53 -11.31
C TRP A 245 -17.20 -18.64 -11.20
N SER A 246 -18.21 -19.06 -10.44
CA SER A 246 -19.45 -18.28 -10.25
C SER A 246 -19.19 -16.88 -9.66
N ARG A 247 -18.19 -16.78 -8.77
CA ARG A 247 -17.70 -15.55 -8.16
C ARG A 247 -16.70 -14.83 -9.06
N HIS A 248 -15.73 -15.57 -9.60
CA HIS A 248 -14.63 -15.03 -10.39
C HIS A 248 -15.07 -14.42 -11.73
N LYS A 249 -16.03 -15.03 -12.43
CA LYS A 249 -16.42 -14.64 -13.80
C LYS A 249 -16.77 -13.16 -13.95
N LYS A 250 -17.34 -12.55 -12.92
CA LYS A 250 -17.74 -11.12 -12.90
C LYS A 250 -16.55 -10.17 -13.04
N ASN A 251 -15.37 -10.63 -12.62
CA ASN A 251 -14.13 -9.87 -12.57
C ASN A 251 -13.01 -10.54 -13.39
N CYS A 252 -13.31 -11.57 -14.18
CA CYS A 252 -12.34 -12.22 -15.08
C CYS A 252 -12.13 -11.38 -16.37
N GLY A 253 -11.13 -11.70 -17.18
CA GLY A 253 -10.89 -11.09 -18.49
C GLY A 253 -9.81 -9.99 -18.54
N TYR A 254 -9.61 -9.50 -19.76
CA TYR A 254 -8.76 -8.38 -20.17
C TYR A 254 -7.26 -8.56 -19.86
N PRO A 255 -6.62 -9.62 -20.36
CA PRO A 255 -5.17 -9.79 -20.19
C PRO A 255 -4.35 -8.67 -20.85
N GLU A 256 -4.89 -7.99 -21.87
CA GLU A 256 -4.25 -6.88 -22.57
C GLU A 256 -3.93 -5.69 -21.64
N VAL A 257 -4.83 -5.36 -20.70
CA VAL A 257 -4.57 -4.26 -19.74
C VAL A 257 -3.46 -4.61 -18.74
N MET A 258 -3.07 -5.88 -18.68
CA MET A 258 -2.00 -6.41 -17.83
C MET A 258 -0.62 -6.44 -18.52
N SER A 259 -0.52 -6.04 -19.80
CA SER A 259 0.75 -5.88 -20.52
C SER A 259 1.67 -4.89 -19.83
N GLN A 260 2.98 -5.16 -19.76
CA GLN A 260 3.93 -4.19 -19.19
C GLN A 260 4.08 -2.96 -20.09
N ASP A 261 3.93 -3.14 -21.40
CA ASP A 261 4.15 -2.13 -22.43
C ASP A 261 2.87 -1.37 -22.80
N LEU A 262 1.84 -1.40 -21.93
CA LEU A 262 0.59 -0.67 -22.17
C LEU A 262 0.84 0.85 -22.10
N PRO A 263 0.51 1.61 -23.16
CA PRO A 263 0.63 3.06 -23.18
C PRO A 263 -0.16 3.73 -22.04
N SER A 264 0.36 4.82 -21.50
CA SER A 264 -0.29 5.59 -20.41
C SER A 264 -1.63 6.21 -20.82
N ASP A 265 -1.79 6.52 -22.10
CA ASP A 265 -2.99 7.06 -22.74
C ASP A 265 -3.97 5.98 -23.23
N TYR A 266 -3.71 4.70 -22.94
CA TYR A 266 -4.61 3.61 -23.31
C TYR A 266 -5.98 3.77 -22.67
N ILE A 267 -7.02 3.79 -23.52
CA ILE A 267 -8.42 3.78 -23.12
C ILE A 267 -9.00 2.39 -23.35
N PHE A 268 -9.52 1.80 -22.28
CA PHE A 268 -10.15 0.50 -22.31
C PHE A 268 -11.53 0.58 -22.99
N LYS A 269 -11.64 -0.03 -24.17
CA LYS A 269 -12.91 -0.12 -24.91
C LYS A 269 -13.68 -1.35 -24.45
N SER A 270 -14.66 -1.18 -23.56
CA SER A 270 -15.58 -2.26 -23.22
C SER A 270 -16.55 -2.53 -24.39
N GLY A 271 -16.39 -3.63 -25.12
CA GLY A 271 -17.42 -4.17 -26.03
C GLY A 271 -17.25 -3.89 -27.53
N LEU A 272 -16.24 -4.51 -28.16
CA LEU A 272 -16.31 -4.90 -29.59
C LEU A 272 -16.10 -6.42 -29.67
N SER A 273 -17.07 -7.16 -29.16
CA SER A 273 -17.32 -8.58 -29.44
C SER A 273 -18.73 -8.93 -29.01
#